data_AF-A0A7C5P8R6-F1
#
_entry.id   AF-A0A7C5P8R6-F1
#
_cell.length_a   1.000
_cell.length_b   1.000
_cell.length_c   1.000
_cell.angle_alpha   90.00
_cell.angle_beta   90.00
_cell.angle_gamma   90.00
#
_symmetry.space_group_name_H-M   'P 1'
#
loop_
_entity.id
_entity.type
_entity.pdbx_description
1 polymer ?
#
loop_
_entity_poly.entity_id
_entity_poly.type
_entity_poly.pdbx_seq_one_letter_code
_entity_poly.pdbx_strand_id
1 'polypeptide(L)' 'MKQSAITVATILAVSVIAACSKPTEQPPATVAVKKYVCPMGCAAADTPGRCPKCGMTLVEKK' A
#
# COMPACT_ATOMS: atom_id res chain seq x y z
N MET A 1 -15.11 -47.78 -6.70
CA MET A 1 -16.22 -48.10 -5.78
C MET A 1 -15.63 -48.47 -4.43
N LYS A 2 -16.02 -47.76 -3.36
CA LYS A 2 -15.71 -48.03 -1.94
C LYS A 2 -14.38 -47.47 -1.41
N GLN A 3 -14.34 -46.16 -1.16
CA GLN A 3 -13.85 -45.55 0.08
C GLN A 3 -14.08 -44.01 -0.03
N SER A 4 -15.31 -43.54 0.17
CA SER A 4 -15.87 -43.12 1.47
C SER A 4 -15.40 -41.70 1.83
N ALA A 5 -16.01 -40.64 1.28
CA ALA A 5 -17.27 -40.05 1.77
C ALA A 5 -17.24 -39.48 3.21
N ILE A 6 -16.06 -39.25 3.81
CA ILE A 6 -15.96 -38.82 5.22
C ILE A 6 -15.42 -37.38 5.40
N THR A 7 -14.79 -36.76 4.41
CA THR A 7 -14.21 -35.41 4.59
C THR A 7 -15.03 -34.29 3.96
N VAL A 8 -16.37 -34.42 3.93
CA VAL A 8 -17.30 -33.35 3.49
C VAL A 8 -17.94 -32.64 4.70
N ALA A 9 -17.74 -33.14 5.93
CA ALA A 9 -18.36 -32.60 7.14
C ALA A 9 -17.46 -31.66 7.98
N THR A 10 -16.17 -31.50 7.66
CA THR A 10 -15.25 -30.63 8.42
C THR A 10 -14.89 -29.32 7.70
N ILE A 11 -15.37 -29.10 6.47
CA ILE A 11 -15.04 -27.92 5.66
C ILE A 11 -15.93 -26.70 6.02
N LEU A 12 -16.96 -26.86 6.85
CA LEU A 12 -17.87 -25.79 7.25
C LEU A 12 -17.39 -24.94 8.46
N ALA A 13 -16.16 -25.14 8.95
CA ALA A 13 -15.63 -24.43 10.12
C ALA A 13 -14.21 -23.85 9.97
N VAL A 14 -13.66 -23.72 8.75
CA VAL A 14 -12.55 -22.77 8.51
C VAL A 14 -13.16 -21.43 8.12
N SER A 15 -13.79 -20.84 9.13
CA SER A 15 -14.13 -19.43 9.17
C SER A 15 -12.85 -18.59 9.06
N VAL A 16 -12.89 -17.61 8.16
CA VAL A 16 -12.45 -16.24 8.48
C VAL A 16 -11.01 -16.15 8.99
N ILE A 17 -10.04 -16.34 8.09
CA ILE A 17 -8.72 -15.75 8.29
C ILE A 17 -8.38 -14.90 7.06
N ALA A 18 -8.67 -13.61 7.22
CA ALA A 18 -7.93 -12.50 6.63
C ALA A 18 -7.79 -12.46 5.10
N ALA A 19 -8.66 -11.67 4.47
CA ALA A 19 -8.30 -10.91 3.27
C ALA A 19 -7.17 -9.92 3.62
N CYS A 20 -5.94 -10.40 3.80
CA CYS A 20 -4.75 -9.58 3.81
C CYS A 20 -4.33 -9.31 2.36
N SER A 21 -5.10 -8.50 1.64
CA SER A 21 -4.57 -7.82 0.46
C SER A 21 -3.68 -6.67 0.95
N LYS A 22 -2.43 -7.04 1.28
CA LYS A 22 -1.21 -6.21 1.31
C LYS A 22 -1.27 -4.97 2.23
N PRO A 23 -0.64 -5.01 3.42
CA PRO A 23 0.04 -3.82 3.90
C PRO A 23 1.04 -3.43 2.80
N THR A 24 0.86 -2.25 2.21
CA THR A 24 1.87 -1.66 1.32
C THR A 24 3.11 -1.41 2.15
N GLU A 25 4.01 -2.39 2.15
CA GLU A 25 5.37 -2.25 2.63
C GLU A 25 6.04 -1.20 1.73
N GLN A 26 6.09 0.04 2.22
CA GLN A 26 6.92 1.07 1.61
C GLN A 26 8.38 0.65 1.87
N PRO A 27 9.19 0.42 0.82
CA PRO A 27 10.59 0.06 1.01
C PRO A 27 11.28 1.11 1.88
N PRO A 28 12.30 0.70 2.67
CA PRO A 28 13.00 1.60 3.57
C PRO A 28 13.51 2.78 2.75
N ALA A 29 13.06 3.96 3.14
CA ALA A 29 13.50 5.20 2.53
C ALA A 29 15.02 5.29 2.68
N THR A 30 15.72 4.90 1.62
CA THR A 30 16.96 5.58 1.23
C THR A 30 16.70 7.06 1.49
N VAL A 31 17.60 7.74 2.22
CA VAL A 31 17.48 9.16 2.56
C VAL A 31 17.56 9.97 1.26
N ALA A 32 16.51 9.88 0.46
CA ALA A 32 16.29 10.63 -0.73
C ALA A 32 15.88 11.99 -0.21
N VAL A 33 16.83 12.93 -0.28
CA VAL A 33 16.58 14.33 -0.01
C VAL A 33 15.44 14.72 -0.94
N LYS A 34 14.23 14.86 -0.39
CA LYS A 34 13.03 15.24 -1.14
C LYS A 34 13.27 16.61 -1.75
N LYS A 35 13.61 16.65 -3.04
CA LYS A 35 13.97 17.87 -3.76
C LYS A 35 12.76 18.75 -4.05
N TYR A 36 11.56 18.20 -4.02
CA TYR A 36 10.34 18.93 -4.35
C TYR A 36 9.35 18.88 -3.19
N VAL A 37 8.81 20.03 -2.81
CA VAL A 37 7.86 20.17 -1.70
C VAL A 37 6.60 20.87 -2.17
N CYS A 38 5.45 20.50 -1.60
CA CYS A 38 4.23 21.23 -1.83
C CYS A 38 4.32 22.60 -1.13
N PRO A 39 3.96 23.72 -1.78
CA PRO A 39 4.00 25.05 -1.14
C PRO A 39 3.10 25.16 0.10
N MET A 40 2.08 24.29 0.21
CA MET A 40 1.20 24.15 1.38
C MET A 40 1.79 23.24 2.48
N GLY A 41 2.90 22.55 2.24
CA GLY A 41 3.55 21.65 3.20
C GLY A 41 2.92 20.26 3.35
N CYS A 42 1.92 19.90 2.54
CA CYS A 42 1.17 18.65 2.72
C CYS A 42 1.85 17.40 2.12
N ALA A 43 2.77 17.55 1.17
CA ALA A 43 3.46 16.46 0.50
C ALA A 43 4.87 16.88 0.04
N ALA A 44 5.75 15.90 -0.16
CA ALA A 44 7.08 16.07 -0.74
C ALA A 44 7.41 14.91 -1.69
N ALA A 45 8.16 15.18 -2.75
CA ALA A 45 8.54 14.23 -3.79
C ALA A 45 10.01 14.39 -4.20
N ASP A 46 10.55 13.33 -4.78
CA ASP A 46 11.91 13.31 -5.34
C ASP A 46 11.96 13.81 -6.79
N THR A 47 10.80 13.86 -7.45
CA THR A 47 10.61 14.28 -8.84
C THR A 47 9.70 15.51 -8.94
N PRO A 48 9.86 16.35 -9.98
CA PRO A 48 8.94 17.42 -10.26
C PRO A 48 7.54 16.89 -10.60
N GLY A 49 6.51 17.70 -10.38
CA GLY A 49 5.13 17.33 -10.74
C GLY A 49 4.07 18.08 -9.95
N ARG A 50 2.87 17.50 -9.90
CA ARG A 50 1.74 18.01 -9.09
C ARG A 50 1.63 17.26 -7.77
N CYS A 51 1.26 17.98 -6.72
CA CYS A 51 0.99 17.43 -5.41
C CYS A 51 -0.21 16.46 -5.50
N PRO A 52 -0.08 15.20 -5.07
CA PRO A 52 -1.16 14.22 -5.15
C PRO A 52 -2.30 14.52 -4.18
N LYS A 53 -2.11 15.43 -3.22
CA LYS A 53 -3.12 15.79 -2.22
C LYS A 53 -3.97 17.00 -2.63
N CYS A 54 -3.35 18.02 -3.23
CA CYS A 54 -4.04 19.28 -3.54
C CYS A 54 -3.96 19.69 -5.02
N GLY A 55 -3.23 18.96 -5.86
CA GLY A 55 -3.11 19.23 -7.30
C GLY A 55 -2.21 20.40 -7.69
N MET A 56 -1.71 21.18 -6.73
CA MET A 56 -0.76 22.28 -7.00
C MET A 56 0.59 21.77 -7.47
N THR A 57 1.32 22.55 -8.26
CA THR A 57 2.68 22.21 -8.67
C THR A 57 3.63 22.17 -7.46
N LEU A 58 4.44 21.12 -7.36
CA LEU A 58 5.49 21.01 -6.35
C LEU A 58 6.64 21.95 -6.69
N VAL A 59 7.23 22.57 -5.67
CA VAL A 59 8.33 23.54 -5.80
C VAL A 59 9.65 22.91 -5.37
N GLU A 60 10.74 23.22 -6.07
CA GLU A 60 12.07 22.75 -5.67
C GLU A 60 12.50 23.37 -4.34
N LYS A 61 12.85 22.52 -3.39
CA LYS A 61 13.50 22.90 -2.14
C LYS A 61 15.01 22.94 -2.41
N LYS A 62 15.50 24.12 -2.81
CA LYS A 62 16.93 24.44 -2.89
C LYS A 62 17.58 24.42 -1.50
#